data_AF-G1MNR9-F1
#
_entry.id   AF-G1MNR9-F1
#
_cell.length_a   1.000
_cell.length_b   1.000
_cell.length_c   1.000
_cell.angle_alpha   90.00
_cell.angle_beta   90.00
_cell.angle_gamma   90.00
#
_symmetry.space_group_name_H-M   'P 1'
#
loop_
_entity.id
_entity.type
_entity.pdbx_description
1 polymer ?
#
loop_
_entity_poly.entity_id
_entity_poly.type
_entity_poly.pdbx_seq_one_letter_code
_entity_poly.pdbx_strand_id
1 'polypeptide(L)'
;MSSESEKDKERLVQAAKTFFFHMQDLVAFTNTLIELFNSTMNTQIHSMNVKEDANVKDVFEQIFAIIKELQSVLEAKYNQMQKEPLCSKIATAVCSMVEKNTSVKELQQSAKELFKNVHTPVIVAALNSSNILGTLESSLSLLMTCPIMNLQLSDLYRKDTEDQSNANTLEKDKSPGPSKIGIVDILKKLQDALKAEHVKNTTESVADQLEQIVKTMRPILELLQKAINTMESKIPVPKKASDP
;
A
#
# COMPACT_ATOMS: atom_id res chain seq x y z
N MET A 1 -1.46 -12.07 41.84
CA MET A 1 -1.69 -11.69 40.43
C MET A 1 -1.90 -12.99 39.64
N SER A 2 -3.04 -13.17 38.98
CA SER A 2 -3.33 -14.41 38.22
C SER A 2 -2.53 -14.44 36.93
N SER A 3 -1.94 -15.58 36.57
CA SER A 3 -1.13 -15.80 35.35
C SER A 3 -1.88 -15.45 34.05
N GLU A 4 -3.20 -15.57 34.06
CA GLU A 4 -4.08 -15.29 32.91
C GLU A 4 -4.11 -13.80 32.57
N SER A 5 -4.15 -12.93 33.59
CA SER A 5 -4.12 -11.48 33.38
C SER A 5 -2.79 -10.98 32.81
N GLU A 6 -1.69 -11.71 33.02
CA GLU A 6 -0.39 -11.33 32.47
C GLU A 6 -0.27 -11.78 31.00
N LYS A 7 -0.81 -12.96 30.69
CA LYS A 7 -0.91 -13.47 29.31
C LYS A 7 -1.72 -12.54 28.40
N ASP A 8 -2.85 -12.00 28.88
CA ASP A 8 -3.66 -11.08 28.06
C ASP A 8 -2.97 -9.74 27.80
N LYS A 9 -2.14 -9.25 28.73
CA LYS A 9 -1.31 -8.06 28.48
C LYS A 9 -0.28 -8.33 27.41
N GLU A 10 0.39 -9.49 27.46
CA GLU A 10 1.38 -9.89 26.45
C GLU A 10 0.75 -10.01 25.06
N ARG A 11 -0.43 -10.65 24.97
CA ARG A 11 -1.23 -10.69 23.73
C ARG A 11 -1.53 -9.30 23.20
N LEU A 12 -2.01 -8.39 24.06
CA LEU A 12 -2.34 -7.02 23.67
C LEU A 12 -1.12 -6.26 23.13
N VAL A 13 0.04 -6.36 23.82
CA VAL A 13 1.29 -5.75 23.36
C VAL A 13 1.72 -6.33 22.01
N GLN A 14 1.64 -7.64 21.85
CA GLN A 14 2.02 -8.30 20.61
C GLN A 14 1.10 -7.91 19.44
N ALA A 15 -0.21 -7.80 19.69
CA ALA A 15 -1.18 -7.36 18.70
C ALA A 15 -0.94 -5.90 18.30
N ALA A 16 -0.63 -5.01 19.25
CA ALA A 16 -0.29 -3.61 18.98
C ALA A 16 0.98 -3.47 18.14
N LYS A 17 2.03 -4.23 18.49
CA LYS A 17 3.27 -4.31 17.72
C LYS A 17 3.03 -4.83 16.30
N THR A 18 2.19 -5.86 16.15
CA THR A 18 1.84 -6.42 14.84
C THR A 18 1.06 -5.41 14.00
N PHE A 19 0.08 -4.71 14.59
CA PHE A 19 -0.66 -3.65 13.92
C PHE A 19 0.28 -2.53 13.45
N PHE A 20 1.22 -2.09 14.30
CA PHE A 20 2.22 -1.09 13.92
C PHE A 20 3.03 -1.51 12.69
N PHE A 21 3.52 -2.75 12.63
CA PHE A 21 4.25 -3.23 11.45
C PHE A 21 3.37 -3.33 10.22
N HIS A 22 2.12 -3.79 10.35
CA HIS A 22 1.19 -3.78 9.23
C HIS A 22 0.88 -2.38 8.72
N MET A 23 0.88 -1.35 9.57
CA MET A 23 0.79 0.05 9.12
C MET A 23 2.02 0.46 8.31
N GLN A 24 3.23 0.06 8.72
CA GLN A 24 4.45 0.31 7.95
C GLN A 24 4.40 -0.40 6.58
N ASP A 25 3.98 -1.65 6.54
CA ASP A 25 3.81 -2.42 5.30
C ASP A 25 2.77 -1.77 4.38
N LEU A 26 1.65 -1.29 4.94
CA LEU A 26 0.58 -0.63 4.19
C LEU A 26 1.10 0.64 3.49
N VAL A 27 1.87 1.45 4.21
CA VAL A 27 2.51 2.67 3.68
C VAL A 27 3.54 2.31 2.60
N ALA A 28 4.40 1.34 2.87
CA ALA A 28 5.43 0.92 1.93
C ALA A 28 4.81 0.39 0.62
N PHE A 29 3.83 -0.51 0.71
CA PHE A 29 3.16 -1.07 -0.46
C PHE A 29 2.38 -0.01 -1.24
N THR A 30 1.75 0.94 -0.55
CA THR A 30 1.06 2.07 -1.21
C THR A 30 2.06 2.91 -2.01
N ASN A 31 3.22 3.25 -1.42
CA ASN A 31 4.27 3.99 -2.11
C ASN A 31 4.86 3.23 -3.31
N THR A 32 5.10 1.92 -3.18
CA THR A 32 5.53 1.08 -4.31
C THR A 32 4.47 1.07 -5.42
N LEU A 33 3.19 0.97 -5.08
CA LEU A 33 2.11 0.99 -6.05
C LEU A 33 2.02 2.34 -6.79
N ILE A 34 2.21 3.45 -6.07
CA ILE A 34 2.29 4.79 -6.65
C ILE A 34 3.44 4.89 -7.65
N GLU A 35 4.63 4.43 -7.28
CA GLU A 35 5.81 4.45 -8.16
C GLU A 35 5.54 3.70 -9.47
N LEU A 36 4.99 2.49 -9.36
CA LEU A 36 4.62 1.67 -10.51
C LEU A 36 3.54 2.33 -11.37
N PHE A 37 2.54 2.97 -10.76
CA PHE A 37 1.50 3.69 -11.51
C PHE A 37 2.09 4.89 -12.26
N ASN A 38 2.93 5.69 -11.61
CA ASN A 38 3.59 6.82 -12.22
C ASN A 38 4.44 6.39 -13.42
N SER A 39 5.21 5.31 -13.30
CA SER A 39 6.03 4.79 -14.40
C SER A 39 5.21 4.18 -15.53
N THR A 40 4.14 3.44 -15.21
CA THR A 40 3.39 2.62 -16.18
C THR A 40 2.29 3.40 -16.89
N MET A 41 1.65 4.33 -16.18
CA MET A 41 0.51 5.11 -16.67
C MET A 41 0.88 6.55 -17.00
N ASN A 42 2.14 6.95 -16.77
CA ASN A 42 2.67 8.30 -16.95
C ASN A 42 1.88 9.33 -16.14
N THR A 43 1.86 9.12 -14.82
CA THR A 43 1.19 9.98 -13.83
C THR A 43 2.17 10.62 -12.85
N GLN A 44 1.68 11.54 -12.02
CA GLN A 44 2.46 12.26 -11.00
C GLN A 44 1.77 12.21 -9.64
N ILE A 45 1.33 11.02 -9.23
CA ILE A 45 0.72 10.78 -7.92
C ILE A 45 1.82 10.89 -6.87
N HIS A 46 1.57 11.66 -5.81
CA HIS A 46 2.57 11.93 -4.78
C HIS A 46 2.67 10.76 -3.80
N SER A 47 3.89 10.36 -3.47
CA SER A 47 4.14 9.40 -2.40
C SER A 47 3.80 9.98 -1.03
N MET A 48 3.45 9.10 -0.10
CA MET A 48 3.18 9.48 1.28
C MET A 48 4.46 9.39 2.12
N ASN A 49 4.61 10.33 3.06
CA ASN A 49 5.63 10.29 4.09
C ASN A 49 4.96 10.29 5.46
N VAL A 50 5.02 9.17 6.17
CA VAL A 50 4.37 9.00 7.46
C VAL A 50 5.39 9.12 8.58
N LYS A 51 5.13 10.05 9.49
CA LYS A 51 5.90 10.20 10.72
C LYS A 51 5.35 9.26 11.80
N GLU A 52 6.19 8.86 12.75
CA GLU A 52 5.75 7.98 13.85
C GLU A 52 4.75 8.65 14.80
N ASP A 53 4.71 9.98 14.87
CA ASP A 53 3.73 10.74 15.65
C ASP A 53 2.41 10.99 14.89
N ALA A 54 2.30 10.49 13.65
CA ALA A 54 1.07 10.59 12.87
C ALA A 54 -0.07 9.79 13.53
N ASN A 55 -1.27 10.36 13.47
CA ASN A 55 -2.47 9.67 13.88
C ASN A 55 -2.82 8.56 12.87
N VAL A 56 -3.27 7.41 13.37
CA VAL A 56 -3.64 6.23 12.55
C VAL A 56 -4.71 6.60 11.52
N LYS A 57 -5.72 7.39 11.90
CA LYS A 57 -6.77 7.88 11.00
C LYS A 57 -6.20 8.67 9.83
N ASP A 58 -5.30 9.61 10.10
CA ASP A 58 -4.72 10.46 9.06
C ASP A 58 -3.94 9.64 8.03
N VAL A 59 -3.24 8.58 8.48
CA VAL A 59 -2.53 7.66 7.60
C VAL A 59 -3.52 6.89 6.71
N PHE A 60 -4.59 6.35 7.29
CA PHE A 60 -5.62 5.65 6.52
C PHE A 60 -6.35 6.56 5.53
N GLU A 61 -6.68 7.80 5.93
CA GLU A 61 -7.34 8.77 5.06
C GLU A 61 -6.46 9.15 3.87
N GLN A 62 -5.14 9.32 4.09
CA GLN A 62 -4.19 9.54 3.00
C GLN A 62 -4.13 8.36 2.04
N ILE A 63 -4.01 7.13 2.56
CA ILE A 63 -3.98 5.92 1.73
C ILE A 63 -5.29 5.78 0.96
N PHE A 64 -6.42 6.02 1.61
CA PHE A 64 -7.73 5.97 0.98
C PHE A 64 -7.86 6.98 -0.17
N ALA A 65 -7.39 8.21 0.02
CA ALA A 65 -7.37 9.23 -1.04
C ALA A 65 -6.48 8.81 -2.22
N ILE A 66 -5.31 8.24 -1.94
CA ILE A 66 -4.41 7.69 -2.96
C ILE A 66 -5.08 6.57 -3.75
N ILE A 67 -5.73 5.61 -3.09
CA ILE A 67 -6.43 4.51 -3.77
C ILE A 67 -7.51 5.07 -4.71
N LYS A 68 -8.25 6.11 -4.30
CA LYS A 68 -9.23 6.79 -5.17
C LYS A 68 -8.59 7.47 -6.38
N GLU A 69 -7.46 8.12 -6.20
CA GLU A 69 -6.72 8.73 -7.29
C GLU A 69 -6.24 7.66 -8.29
N LEU A 70 -5.68 6.55 -7.80
CA LEU A 70 -5.28 5.41 -8.63
C LEU A 70 -6.46 4.79 -9.40
N GLN A 71 -7.63 4.67 -8.78
CA GLN A 71 -8.86 4.21 -9.44
C GLN A 71 -9.26 5.16 -10.57
N SER A 72 -9.26 6.47 -10.32
CA SER A 72 -9.63 7.46 -11.34
C SER A 72 -8.69 7.41 -12.55
N VAL A 73 -7.38 7.29 -12.31
CA VAL A 73 -6.38 7.10 -13.37
C VAL A 73 -6.65 5.82 -14.16
N LEU A 74 -6.87 4.71 -13.47
CA LEU A 74 -7.14 3.41 -14.09
C LEU A 74 -8.39 3.47 -14.99
N GLU A 75 -9.47 4.06 -14.49
CA GLU A 75 -10.73 4.21 -15.22
C GLU A 75 -10.56 5.10 -16.46
N ALA A 76 -9.86 6.23 -16.33
CA ALA A 76 -9.57 7.11 -17.46
C ALA A 76 -8.77 6.38 -18.55
N LYS A 77 -7.75 5.61 -18.18
CA LYS A 77 -6.96 4.79 -19.12
C LYS A 77 -7.80 3.70 -19.76
N TYR A 78 -8.63 3.01 -18.98
CA TYR A 78 -9.50 1.96 -19.49
C TYR A 78 -10.51 2.51 -20.51
N ASN A 79 -11.16 3.63 -20.19
CA ASN A 79 -12.10 4.31 -21.08
C ASN A 79 -11.44 4.82 -22.37
N GLN A 80 -10.19 5.29 -22.28
CA GLN A 80 -9.40 5.67 -23.46
C GLN A 80 -9.15 4.47 -24.38
N MET A 81 -8.83 3.30 -23.82
CA MET A 81 -8.60 2.08 -24.60
C MET A 81 -9.86 1.56 -25.28
N GLN A 82 -11.03 1.69 -24.64
CA GLN A 82 -12.30 1.28 -25.22
C GLN A 82 -12.69 2.12 -26.44
N LYS A 83 -12.32 3.40 -26.46
CA LYS A 83 -12.58 4.29 -27.61
C LYS A 83 -11.66 4.06 -28.79
N GLU A 84 -10.50 3.46 -28.56
CA GLU A 84 -9.42 3.40 -29.55
C GLU A 84 -8.77 2.00 -29.52
N PRO A 85 -9.42 0.99 -30.13
CA PRO A 85 -8.97 -0.39 -30.04
C PRO A 85 -7.56 -0.52 -30.63
N LEU A 86 -6.70 -1.28 -29.96
CA LEU A 86 -5.31 -1.54 -30.36
C LEU A 86 -5.20 -1.92 -31.85
N CYS A 87 -6.13 -2.75 -32.35
CA CYS A 87 -6.18 -3.13 -33.76
C CYS A 87 -6.44 -1.94 -34.70
N SER A 88 -7.28 -0.99 -34.31
CA SER A 88 -7.51 0.23 -35.08
C SER A 88 -6.27 1.11 -35.11
N LYS A 89 -5.56 1.26 -33.98
CA LYS A 89 -4.29 2.02 -33.94
C LYS A 89 -3.21 1.38 -34.81
N ILE A 90 -3.08 0.06 -34.73
CA ILE A 90 -2.14 -0.70 -35.55
C ILE A 90 -2.49 -0.53 -37.03
N ALA A 91 -3.77 -0.68 -37.40
CA ALA A 91 -4.21 -0.52 -38.78
C ALA A 91 -3.97 0.91 -39.30
N THR A 92 -4.36 1.94 -38.56
CA THR A 92 -4.15 3.35 -38.94
C THR A 92 -2.67 3.70 -39.08
N ALA A 93 -1.82 3.23 -38.16
CA ALA A 93 -0.38 3.43 -38.23
C ALA A 93 0.23 2.73 -39.45
N VAL A 94 -0.13 1.48 -39.71
CA VAL A 94 0.35 0.73 -40.88
C VAL A 94 -0.11 1.40 -42.18
N CYS A 95 -1.39 1.77 -42.30
CA CYS A 95 -1.93 2.46 -43.48
C CYS A 95 -1.22 3.80 -43.72
N SER A 96 -1.08 4.63 -42.69
CA SER A 96 -0.41 5.95 -42.81
C SER A 96 1.08 5.84 -43.18
N MET A 97 1.74 4.74 -42.86
CA MET A 97 3.15 4.50 -43.15
C MET A 97 3.39 3.90 -44.54
N VAL A 98 2.48 3.03 -45.00
CA VAL A 98 2.46 2.54 -46.40
C VAL A 98 2.27 3.72 -47.35
N GLU A 99 1.42 4.69 -46.98
CA GLU A 99 1.19 5.92 -47.76
C GLU A 99 2.42 6.87 -47.79
N LYS A 100 3.32 6.80 -46.79
CA LYS A 100 4.49 7.69 -46.67
C LYS A 100 5.83 7.10 -47.13
N ASN A 101 5.88 5.85 -47.59
CA ASN A 101 7.07 5.20 -48.15
C ASN A 101 8.33 5.25 -47.24
N THR A 102 8.13 5.09 -45.92
CA THR A 102 9.20 5.18 -44.89
C THR A 102 10.11 3.95 -44.85
N SER A 103 11.36 4.13 -44.43
CA SER A 103 12.38 3.07 -44.43
C SER A 103 12.08 1.93 -43.43
N VAL A 104 12.58 0.72 -43.70
CA VAL A 104 12.38 -0.47 -42.84
C VAL A 104 12.92 -0.29 -41.42
N LYS A 105 13.94 0.55 -41.23
CA LYS A 105 14.50 0.84 -39.88
C LYS A 105 13.59 1.76 -39.05
N GLU A 106 12.99 2.76 -39.68
CA GLU A 106 11.98 3.62 -39.03
C GLU A 106 10.72 2.81 -38.71
N LEU A 107 10.33 1.88 -39.60
CA LEU A 107 9.27 0.92 -39.34
C LEU A 107 9.55 0.06 -38.12
N GLN A 108 10.77 -0.48 -38.02
CA GLN A 108 11.18 -1.29 -36.89
C GLN A 108 11.18 -0.49 -35.57
N GLN A 109 11.61 0.77 -35.59
CA GLN A 109 11.64 1.63 -34.40
C GLN A 109 10.23 2.04 -33.95
N SER A 110 9.37 2.45 -34.88
CA SER A 110 7.97 2.81 -34.58
C SER A 110 7.16 1.60 -34.12
N ALA A 111 7.35 0.43 -34.74
CA ALA A 111 6.78 -0.81 -34.24
C ALA A 111 7.25 -1.09 -32.80
N LYS A 112 8.55 -0.94 -32.52
CA LYS A 112 9.11 -1.13 -31.17
C LYS A 112 8.50 -0.17 -30.15
N GLU A 113 8.21 1.08 -30.50
CA GLU A 113 7.48 2.01 -29.62
C GLU A 113 6.02 1.62 -29.41
N LEU A 114 5.33 1.21 -30.48
CA LEU A 114 3.94 0.76 -30.41
C LEU A 114 3.79 -0.50 -29.56
N PHE A 115 4.78 -1.42 -29.64
CA PHE A 115 4.86 -2.65 -28.86
C PHE A 115 5.37 -2.45 -27.42
N LYS A 116 6.23 -1.45 -27.16
CA LYS A 116 6.62 -1.06 -25.79
C LYS A 116 5.40 -0.66 -24.95
N ASN A 117 4.37 -0.11 -25.59
CA ASN A 117 3.14 0.33 -24.95
C ASN A 117 2.03 -0.74 -24.88
N VAL A 118 2.28 -1.99 -25.28
CA VAL A 118 1.27 -3.07 -25.19
C VAL A 118 1.11 -3.59 -23.77
N HIS A 119 2.10 -3.33 -22.91
CA HIS A 119 2.08 -3.74 -21.52
C HIS A 119 1.03 -2.98 -20.70
N THR A 120 0.93 -1.65 -20.88
CA THR A 120 -0.03 -0.80 -20.16
C THR A 120 -1.49 -1.24 -20.39
N PRO A 121 -1.97 -1.53 -21.62
CA PRO A 121 -3.31 -2.08 -21.85
C PRO A 121 -3.60 -3.40 -21.14
N VAL A 122 -2.62 -4.31 -21.09
CA VAL A 122 -2.79 -5.59 -20.40
C VAL A 122 -2.91 -5.39 -18.89
N ILE A 123 -2.05 -4.54 -18.31
CA ILE A 123 -2.15 -4.17 -16.89
C ILE A 123 -3.49 -3.51 -16.59
N VAL A 124 -3.89 -2.51 -17.38
CA VAL A 124 -5.13 -1.77 -17.18
C VAL A 124 -6.34 -2.72 -17.24
N ALA A 125 -6.37 -3.64 -18.20
CA ALA A 125 -7.40 -4.66 -18.28
C ALA A 125 -7.38 -5.62 -17.08
N ALA A 126 -6.21 -6.08 -16.64
CA ALA A 126 -6.06 -6.99 -15.50
C ALA A 126 -6.49 -6.33 -14.17
N LEU A 127 -6.06 -5.11 -13.91
CA LEU A 127 -6.45 -4.35 -12.72
C LEU A 127 -7.95 -4.02 -12.72
N ASN A 128 -8.50 -3.63 -13.86
CA ASN A 128 -9.92 -3.27 -13.97
C ASN A 128 -10.83 -4.51 -13.81
N SER A 129 -10.51 -5.62 -14.48
CA SER A 129 -11.31 -6.86 -14.41
C SER A 129 -11.28 -7.51 -13.04
N SER A 130 -10.17 -7.39 -12.30
CA SER A 130 -10.04 -7.93 -10.95
C SER A 130 -10.65 -7.03 -9.87
N ASN A 131 -11.00 -5.78 -10.20
CA ASN A 131 -11.52 -4.76 -9.27
C ASN A 131 -10.72 -4.67 -7.95
N ILE A 132 -9.39 -4.86 -8.01
CA ILE A 132 -8.55 -4.90 -6.81
C ILE A 132 -8.60 -3.57 -6.06
N LEU A 133 -8.51 -2.44 -6.79
CA LEU A 133 -8.54 -1.12 -6.17
C LEU A 133 -9.89 -0.78 -5.53
N GLY A 134 -11.01 -1.17 -6.12
CA GLY A 134 -12.34 -1.00 -5.50
C GLY A 134 -12.54 -1.88 -4.26
N THR A 135 -11.95 -3.08 -4.26
CA THR A 135 -11.94 -3.96 -3.08
C THR A 135 -11.09 -3.38 -1.95
N LEU A 136 -9.93 -2.79 -2.28
CA LEU A 136 -9.08 -2.07 -1.34
C LEU A 136 -9.81 -0.86 -0.73
N GLU A 137 -10.43 -0.02 -1.56
CA GLU A 137 -11.23 1.13 -1.11
C GLU A 137 -12.29 0.71 -0.07
N SER A 138 -13.07 -0.33 -0.38
CA SER A 138 -14.13 -0.82 0.49
C SER A 138 -13.59 -1.37 1.82
N SER A 139 -12.47 -2.10 1.75
CA SER A 139 -11.86 -2.74 2.93
C SER A 139 -11.20 -1.70 3.85
N LEU A 140 -10.54 -0.69 3.27
CA LEU A 140 -9.99 0.46 4.00
C LEU A 140 -11.11 1.27 4.67
N SER A 141 -12.22 1.52 3.96
CA SER A 141 -13.40 2.19 4.51
C SER A 141 -13.94 1.48 5.76
N LEU A 142 -14.04 0.15 5.70
CA LEU A 142 -14.47 -0.65 6.85
C LEU A 142 -13.48 -0.54 8.02
N LEU A 143 -12.18 -0.65 7.75
CA LEU A 143 -11.15 -0.58 8.78
C LEU A 143 -11.12 0.80 9.46
N MET A 144 -11.37 1.88 8.72
CA MET A 144 -11.50 3.25 9.25
C MET A 144 -12.66 3.45 10.23
N THR A 145 -13.57 2.49 10.35
CA THR A 145 -14.62 2.52 11.40
C THR A 145 -14.14 1.98 12.75
N CYS A 146 -12.95 1.36 12.80
CA CYS A 146 -12.42 0.76 14.03
C CYS A 146 -11.97 1.84 15.03
N PRO A 147 -12.17 1.65 16.35
CA PRO A 147 -11.82 2.66 17.36
C PRO A 147 -10.31 2.97 17.45
N ILE A 148 -9.45 2.09 16.93
CA ILE A 148 -8.00 2.26 16.89
C ILE A 148 -7.54 3.51 16.13
N MET A 149 -8.40 4.06 15.28
CA MET A 149 -8.14 5.27 14.48
C MET A 149 -7.75 6.49 15.34
N ASN A 150 -8.14 6.52 16.62
CA ASN A 150 -7.84 7.66 17.50
C ASN A 150 -6.41 7.65 18.09
N LEU A 151 -5.61 6.61 17.84
CA LEU A 151 -4.25 6.48 18.37
C LEU A 151 -3.20 7.08 17.43
N GLN A 152 -2.06 7.49 17.99
CA GLN A 152 -0.85 7.75 17.21
C GLN A 152 -0.08 6.45 16.98
N LEU A 153 0.69 6.37 15.88
CA LEU A 153 1.54 5.20 15.63
C LEU A 153 2.54 4.97 16.78
N SER A 154 3.09 6.04 17.34
CA SER A 154 3.98 6.00 18.50
C SER A 154 3.32 5.49 19.80
N ASP A 155 1.98 5.48 19.87
CA ASP A 155 1.26 4.93 21.03
C ASP A 155 1.22 3.40 21.03
N LEU A 156 1.42 2.78 19.86
CA LEU A 156 1.28 1.34 19.66
C LEU A 156 2.61 0.61 19.90
N TYR A 157 3.68 1.18 19.37
CA TYR A 157 5.02 0.64 19.46
C TYR A 157 6.02 1.76 19.17
N ARG A 158 7.00 1.94 20.06
CA ARG A 158 8.19 2.74 19.78
C ARG A 158 9.34 1.79 19.54
N LYS A 159 10.02 1.93 18.41
CA LYS A 159 11.25 1.19 18.16
C LYS A 159 12.28 1.70 19.18
N ASP A 160 12.71 0.84 20.10
CA ASP A 160 13.78 1.22 21.03
C ASP A 160 15.01 1.59 20.19
N THR A 161 15.43 2.85 20.24
CA THR A 161 16.64 3.35 19.56
C THR A 161 17.94 2.80 20.16
N GLU A 162 17.90 1.73 20.96
CA GLU A 162 19.10 1.15 21.58
C GLU A 162 20.01 0.44 20.56
N ASP A 163 19.50 0.04 19.38
CA ASP A 163 20.28 -0.62 18.31
C ASP A 163 21.14 0.32 17.43
N GLN A 164 21.19 1.63 17.72
CA GLN A 164 22.09 2.58 17.02
C GLN A 164 23.19 3.19 17.91
N SER A 165 23.40 2.67 19.13
CA SER A 165 24.35 3.27 20.09
C SER A 165 25.84 2.92 19.88
N ASN A 166 26.23 2.31 18.76
CA ASN A 166 27.63 2.08 18.42
C ASN A 166 28.13 3.05 17.32
N ALA A 167 28.37 4.32 17.68
CA ALA A 167 29.45 5.13 17.12
C ALA A 167 29.61 6.48 17.85
N ASN A 168 30.71 6.56 18.60
CA ASN A 168 31.54 7.73 18.87
C ASN A 168 30.99 8.96 19.64
N THR A 169 31.49 9.05 20.88
CA THR A 169 32.15 10.23 21.48
C THR A 169 31.31 11.49 21.74
N LEU A 170 30.97 11.65 23.02
CA LEU A 170 31.09 12.88 23.83
C LEU A 170 30.54 14.18 23.22
N GLU A 171 29.33 14.58 23.61
CA GLU A 171 29.13 15.89 24.23
C GLU A 171 27.82 15.98 25.01
N LYS A 172 27.85 16.89 25.97
CA LYS A 172 27.04 16.92 27.18
C LYS A 172 25.94 17.94 26.97
N ASP A 173 24.79 17.51 26.48
CA ASP A 173 23.60 18.36 26.44
C ASP A 173 22.42 17.69 27.16
N LYS A 174 21.91 18.38 28.19
CA LYS A 174 20.69 18.01 28.92
C LYS A 174 19.47 18.32 28.05
N SER A 175 19.29 17.55 26.98
CA SER A 175 17.98 17.42 26.34
C SER A 175 17.16 16.40 27.13
N PRO A 176 15.84 16.60 27.32
CA PRO A 176 14.99 15.53 27.83
C PRO A 176 15.09 14.38 26.82
N GLY A 177 15.75 13.28 27.22
CA GLY A 177 15.87 12.10 26.37
C GLY A 177 14.50 11.57 25.93
N PRO A 178 14.45 10.70 24.90
CA PRO A 178 13.20 10.13 24.42
C PRO A 178 12.49 9.46 25.60
N SER A 179 11.33 10.00 25.99
CA SER A 179 10.53 9.46 27.09
C SER A 179 10.27 7.98 26.79
N LYS A 180 10.90 7.06 27.55
CA LYS A 180 10.52 5.64 27.54
C LYS A 180 9.06 5.59 27.95
N ILE A 181 8.15 5.52 26.97
CA ILE A 181 6.74 5.24 27.24
C ILE A 181 6.74 3.83 27.82
N GLY A 182 6.27 3.69 29.06
CA GLY A 182 6.23 2.38 29.69
C GLY A 182 5.22 1.50 28.99
N ILE A 183 5.43 0.18 28.98
CA ILE A 183 4.43 -0.81 28.52
C ILE A 183 3.08 -0.55 29.19
N VAL A 184 3.08 -0.09 30.45
CA VAL A 184 1.89 0.30 31.21
C VAL A 184 1.12 1.46 30.55
N ASP A 185 1.83 2.46 30.00
CA ASP A 185 1.21 3.61 29.33
C ASP A 185 0.59 3.20 27.99
N ILE A 186 1.26 2.33 27.23
CA ILE A 186 0.75 1.74 25.98
C ILE A 186 -0.54 0.96 26.26
N LEU A 187 -0.51 0.07 27.25
CA LEU A 187 -1.67 -0.75 27.63
C LEU A 187 -2.86 0.13 28.03
N LYS A 188 -2.62 1.20 28.79
CA LYS A 188 -3.67 2.13 29.20
C LYS A 188 -4.29 2.86 28.01
N LYS A 189 -3.45 3.40 27.10
CA LYS A 189 -3.93 4.07 25.89
C LYS A 189 -4.74 3.14 24.98
N LEU A 190 -4.28 1.90 24.79
CA LEU A 190 -5.01 0.89 24.02
C LEU A 190 -6.38 0.57 24.64
N GLN A 191 -6.42 0.37 25.96
CA GLN A 191 -7.67 0.12 26.69
C GLN A 191 -8.63 1.31 26.62
N ASP A 192 -8.12 2.54 26.66
CA ASP A 192 -8.95 3.74 26.58
C ASP A 192 -9.50 3.94 25.16
N ALA A 193 -8.68 3.69 24.12
CA ALA A 193 -9.08 3.87 22.73
C ALA A 193 -10.02 2.78 22.19
N LEU A 194 -9.85 1.53 22.64
CA LEU A 194 -10.66 0.38 22.22
C LEU A 194 -11.87 0.14 23.16
N LYS A 195 -12.15 1.09 24.06
CA LYS A 195 -13.26 0.98 24.99
C LYS A 195 -14.59 1.03 24.23
N ALA A 196 -15.29 -0.09 24.18
CA ALA A 196 -16.66 -0.13 23.68
C ALA A 196 -17.63 0.35 24.77
N GLU A 197 -18.61 1.18 24.39
CA GLU A 197 -19.55 1.87 25.29
C GLU A 197 -20.40 0.91 26.16
N HIS A 198 -20.45 -0.38 25.81
CA HIS A 198 -21.29 -1.40 26.44
C HIS A 198 -20.59 -2.74 26.76
N VAL A 199 -19.26 -2.84 26.62
CA VAL A 199 -18.50 -4.07 26.93
C VAL A 199 -17.64 -3.85 28.16
N LYS A 200 -17.52 -4.88 29.01
CA LYS A 200 -16.60 -4.87 30.15
C LYS A 200 -15.18 -4.66 29.59
N ASN A 201 -14.57 -3.50 29.85
CA ASN A 201 -13.25 -3.13 29.34
C ASN A 201 -12.14 -3.93 30.05
N THR A 202 -12.10 -5.24 29.79
CA THR A 202 -11.05 -6.14 30.28
C THR A 202 -9.91 -6.16 29.27
N THR A 203 -8.68 -6.40 29.75
CA THR A 203 -7.50 -6.56 28.89
C THR A 203 -7.71 -7.64 27.83
N GLU A 204 -8.38 -8.73 28.20
CA GLU A 204 -8.77 -9.83 27.29
C GLU A 204 -9.62 -9.32 26.11
N SER A 205 -10.71 -8.60 26.38
CA SER A 205 -11.59 -8.10 25.32
C SER A 205 -10.88 -7.11 24.39
N VAL A 206 -10.01 -6.26 24.95
CA VAL A 206 -9.21 -5.31 24.18
C VAL A 206 -8.18 -6.03 23.31
N ALA A 207 -7.54 -7.08 23.83
CA ALA A 207 -6.64 -7.94 23.07
C ALA A 207 -7.38 -8.63 21.92
N ASP A 208 -8.55 -9.21 22.17
CA ASP A 208 -9.37 -9.86 21.15
C ASP A 208 -9.75 -8.87 20.04
N GLN A 209 -10.21 -7.66 20.40
CA GLN A 209 -10.56 -6.63 19.42
C GLN A 209 -9.36 -6.26 18.53
N LEU A 210 -8.19 -6.02 19.14
CA LEU A 210 -7.00 -5.65 18.39
C LEU A 210 -6.49 -6.78 17.49
N GLU A 211 -6.53 -8.02 17.98
CA GLU A 211 -6.21 -9.21 17.19
C GLU A 211 -7.15 -9.37 15.98
N GLN A 212 -8.45 -9.04 16.13
CA GLN A 212 -9.38 -9.04 14.99
C GLN A 212 -9.05 -7.94 13.98
N ILE A 213 -8.73 -6.72 14.44
CA ILE A 213 -8.30 -5.64 13.55
C ILE A 213 -7.05 -6.05 12.75
N VAL A 214 -6.06 -6.65 13.43
CA VAL A 214 -4.84 -7.18 12.78
C VAL A 214 -5.18 -8.26 11.75
N LYS A 215 -6.11 -9.18 12.06
CA LYS A 215 -6.57 -10.21 11.11
C LYS A 215 -7.23 -9.57 9.88
N THR A 216 -8.00 -8.50 10.05
CA THR A 216 -8.64 -7.77 8.94
C THR A 216 -7.63 -7.01 8.07
N MET A 217 -6.50 -6.55 8.63
CA MET A 217 -5.46 -5.89 7.83
C MET A 217 -4.74 -6.83 6.85
N ARG A 218 -4.57 -8.11 7.20
CA ARG A 218 -3.80 -9.05 6.38
C ARG A 218 -4.36 -9.18 4.94
N PRO A 219 -5.66 -9.43 4.72
CA PRO A 219 -6.24 -9.44 3.37
C PRO A 219 -6.02 -8.14 2.58
N ILE A 220 -5.97 -6.98 3.26
CA ILE A 220 -5.71 -5.68 2.61
C ILE A 220 -4.28 -5.62 2.09
N LEU A 221 -3.31 -6.05 2.90
CA LEU A 221 -1.90 -6.14 2.50
C LEU A 221 -1.71 -7.12 1.32
N GLU A 222 -2.40 -8.27 1.35
CA GLU A 222 -2.38 -9.25 0.26
C GLU A 222 -2.97 -8.67 -1.03
N LEU A 223 -4.05 -7.88 -0.94
CA LEU A 223 -4.65 -7.19 -2.10
C LEU A 223 -3.70 -6.13 -2.68
N LEU A 224 -3.03 -5.33 -1.85
CA LEU A 224 -2.02 -4.38 -2.30
C LEU A 224 -0.85 -5.10 -2.99
N GLN A 225 -0.34 -6.16 -2.39
CA GLN A 225 0.72 -6.98 -3.00
C GLN A 225 0.27 -7.57 -4.35
N LYS A 226 -0.99 -8.00 -4.45
CA LYS A 226 -1.57 -8.48 -5.71
C LYS A 226 -1.63 -7.39 -6.77
N ALA A 227 -1.97 -6.15 -6.40
CA ALA A 227 -1.94 -5.00 -7.31
C ALA A 227 -0.50 -4.73 -7.80
N ILE A 228 0.48 -4.72 -6.88
CA ILE A 228 1.91 -4.56 -7.19
C ILE A 228 2.36 -5.66 -8.16
N ASN A 229 2.11 -6.93 -7.85
CA ASN A 229 2.50 -8.06 -8.71
C ASN A 229 1.87 -7.97 -10.11
N THR A 230 0.64 -7.47 -10.21
CA THR A 230 -0.03 -7.26 -11.49
C THR A 230 0.69 -6.20 -12.33
N MET A 231 1.11 -5.10 -11.70
CA MET A 231 1.88 -4.01 -12.30
C MET A 231 3.30 -4.45 -12.70
N GLU A 232 3.94 -5.29 -11.90
CA GLU A 232 5.29 -5.81 -12.17
C GLU A 232 5.34 -6.93 -13.22
N SER A 233 4.20 -7.56 -13.52
CA SER A 233 4.14 -8.76 -14.33
C SER A 233 4.79 -8.54 -15.70
N LYS A 234 5.99 -9.10 -15.91
CA LYS A 234 6.65 -9.04 -17.22
C LYS A 234 5.85 -9.93 -18.17
N ILE A 235 5.20 -9.36 -19.18
CA ILE A 235 4.59 -10.18 -20.24
C ILE A 235 5.72 -11.01 -20.87
N PRO A 236 5.59 -12.34 -20.94
CA PRO A 236 6.58 -13.17 -21.63
C PRO A 236 6.69 -12.72 -23.08
N VAL A 237 7.87 -12.25 -23.48
CA VAL A 237 8.16 -12.03 -24.91
C VAL A 237 8.05 -13.38 -25.59
N PRO A 238 7.23 -13.57 -26.64
CA PRO A 238 7.17 -14.82 -27.36
C PRO A 238 8.58 -15.12 -27.86
N LYS A 239 9.14 -16.26 -27.43
CA LYS A 239 10.44 -16.75 -27.90
C LYS A 239 10.36 -16.79 -29.42
N LYS A 240 11.30 -16.13 -30.09
CA LYS A 240 11.49 -16.26 -31.54
C LYS A 240 11.45 -17.75 -31.88
N ALA A 241 10.52 -18.15 -32.74
CA ALA A 241 10.62 -19.44 -33.40
C ALA A 241 11.98 -19.44 -34.11
N SER A 242 12.86 -20.34 -33.67
CA SER A 242 14.08 -20.65 -34.41
C SER A 242 13.65 -21.37 -35.68
N ASP A 243 13.83 -20.71 -36.83
CA ASP A 243 13.61 -21.28 -38.17
C ASP A 243 14.51 -22.51 -38.38
N PRO A 244 13.96 -23.65 -38.81
CA PRO A 244 14.64 -24.61 -39.67
C PRO A 244 14.38 -24.32 -41.15
#